data_AF-A0A953A0R1-F1
#
_entry.id   AF-A0A953A0R1-F1
#
_cell.length_a   1.000
_cell.length_b   1.000
_cell.length_c   1.000
_cell.angle_alpha   90.00
_cell.angle_beta   90.00
_cell.angle_gamma   90.00
#
_symmetry.space_group_name_H-M   'P 1'
#
loop_
_entity.id
_entity.type
_entity.pdbx_description
1 polymer ?
#
loop_
_entity_poly.entity_id
_entity_poly.type
_entity_poly.pdbx_seq_one_letter_code
_entity_poly.pdbx_strand_id
1 'polypeptide(L)' 'MAKGEKTCTCGHHTTIPVLMILFAVTFLLGNQGYLTSSAVQTIWPILVGIAGLVKLAEHHCGCC' A
#
# COMPACT_ATOMS: atom_id res chain seq x y z
N MET A 1 18.85 28.67 8.13
CA MET A 1 17.48 28.28 8.53
C MET A 1 17.38 26.77 8.40
N ALA A 2 17.17 26.07 9.51
CA ALA A 2 17.08 24.61 9.52
C ALA A 2 15.87 24.15 8.68
N LYS A 3 16.09 23.18 7.80
CA LYS A 3 15.06 22.55 6.96
C LYS A 3 14.17 21.74 7.89
N GLY A 4 13.12 22.35 8.44
CA GLY A 4 12.15 21.65 9.29
C GLY A 4 11.57 20.48 8.51
N GLU A 5 11.64 19.28 9.09
CA GLU A 5 11.00 18.09 8.55
C GLU A 5 9.51 18.38 8.37
N LYS A 6 9.09 18.58 7.12
CA LYS A 6 7.68 18.72 6.78
C LYS A 6 7.06 17.32 6.90
N THR A 7 6.61 16.95 8.08
CA THR A 7 5.80 15.76 8.27
C THR A 7 4.47 15.99 7.54
N CYS A 8 4.25 15.34 6.39
CA CYS A 8 2.91 15.35 5.80
C CYS A 8 2.01 14.41 6.59
N THR A 9 0.92 14.94 7.14
CA THR A 9 -0.13 14.14 7.78
C THR A 9 -1.16 13.62 6.79
N CYS A 10 -0.96 13.85 5.49
CA CYS A 10 -1.85 13.39 4.44
C CYS A 10 -1.81 11.86 4.35
N GLY A 11 -2.99 11.22 4.39
CA GLY A 11 -3.13 9.76 4.49
C GLY A 11 -2.43 8.99 3.35
N HIS A 12 -2.18 9.64 2.22
CA HIS A 12 -1.56 9.06 1.03
C HIS A 12 -0.13 8.51 1.30
N HIS A 13 0.68 9.19 2.14
CA HIS A 13 2.01 8.68 2.50
C HIS A 13 1.96 7.47 3.42
N THR A 14 0.85 7.25 4.12
CA THR A 14 0.63 6.06 4.96
C THR A 14 0.05 4.92 4.13
N THR A 15 -0.74 5.23 3.07
CA THR A 15 -1.41 4.21 2.26
C THR A 15 -0.43 3.32 1.50
N ILE A 16 0.62 3.88 0.88
CA ILE A 16 1.61 3.09 0.14
C ILE A 16 2.35 2.09 1.06
N PRO A 17 2.93 2.51 2.21
CA PRO A 17 3.52 1.58 3.17
C PRO A 17 2.55 0.49 3.64
N VAL A 18 1.29 0.83 3.93
CA VAL A 18 0.28 -0.16 4.34
C VAL A 18 0.03 -1.19 3.25
N LEU A 19 -0.11 -0.74 1.99
CA LEU A 19 -0.28 -1.65 0.85
C LEU A 19 0.94 -2.58 0.70
N MET A 20 2.16 -2.08 0.87
CA MET A 20 3.37 -2.91 0.83
C MET A 20 3.39 -3.97 1.94
N ILE A 21 2.96 -3.61 3.15
CA ILE A 21 2.85 -4.56 4.27
C ILE A 21 1.80 -5.64 3.94
N LEU A 22 0.64 -5.25 3.42
CA LEU A 22 -0.41 -6.20 3.02
C LEU A 22 0.07 -7.15 1.92
N PHE A 23 0.86 -6.65 0.96
CA PHE A 23 1.55 -7.47 -0.03
C PHE A 23 2.44 -8.52 0.64
N ALA A 24 3.37 -8.09 1.48
CA ALA A 24 4.31 -8.98 2.17
C ALA A 24 3.58 -10.05 2.99
N VAL A 25 2.56 -9.65 3.76
CA VAL A 25 1.74 -10.57 4.57
C VAL A 25 1.01 -11.57 3.69
N THR A 26 0.37 -11.14 2.60
CA THR A 26 -0.38 -12.03 1.70
C THR A 26 0.53 -13.13 1.13
N PHE A 27 1.72 -12.77 0.65
CA PHE A 27 2.66 -13.74 0.10
C PHE A 27 3.28 -14.62 1.17
N LEU A 28 3.58 -14.09 2.35
CA LEU A 28 4.13 -14.86 3.47
C LEU A 28 3.13 -15.93 3.95
N LEU A 29 1.86 -15.54 4.13
CA LEU A 29 0.81 -16.48 4.53
C LEU A 29 0.53 -17.52 3.44
N GLY A 30 0.62 -17.15 2.17
CA GLY A 30 0.58 -18.09 1.05
C GLY A 30 1.71 -19.11 1.11
N ASN A 31 2.95 -18.65 1.34
CA ASN A 31 4.12 -19.51 1.43
C ASN A 31 4.08 -20.47 2.62
N GLN A 32 3.48 -20.07 3.74
CA GLN A 32 3.29 -20.90 4.93
C GLN A 32 2.09 -21.86 4.83
N GLY A 33 1.31 -21.78 3.75
CA GLY A 33 0.11 -22.61 3.55
C GLY A 33 -1.11 -22.16 4.34
N TYR A 34 -1.07 -20.98 4.99
CA TYR A 34 -2.25 -20.39 5.64
C TYR A 34 -3.24 -19.84 4.61
N LEU A 35 -2.76 -19.41 3.44
CA LEU A 35 -3.59 -19.03 2.29
C LEU A 35 -3.39 -20.03 1.15
N THR A 36 -4.49 -20.40 0.48
CA THR A 36 -4.42 -21.22 -0.73
C THR A 36 -3.85 -20.41 -1.89
N SER A 37 -3.29 -21.09 -2.89
CA SER A 37 -2.79 -20.43 -4.10
C SER A 37 -3.86 -19.59 -4.80
N SER A 38 -5.12 -20.05 -4.79
CA SER A 38 -6.26 -19.31 -5.34
C SER A 38 -6.54 -18.02 -4.54
N ALA A 39 -6.48 -18.09 -3.20
CA ALA A 39 -6.65 -16.92 -2.35
C ALA A 39 -5.54 -15.88 -2.60
N VAL A 40 -4.27 -16.30 -2.65
CA VAL A 40 -3.15 -15.40 -2.96
C VAL A 40 -3.34 -14.75 -4.33
N GLN A 41 -3.62 -15.55 -5.37
CA GLN A 41 -3.85 -15.08 -6.74
C GLN A 41 -5.03 -14.11 -6.86
N THR A 42 -5.96 -14.13 -5.92
CA THR A 42 -7.11 -13.21 -5.87
C THR A 42 -6.83 -11.96 -5.04
N ILE A 43 -6.13 -12.08 -3.91
CA ILE A 43 -5.89 -10.97 -2.98
C ILE A 43 -4.88 -9.97 -3.55
N TRP A 44 -3.75 -10.42 -4.10
CA TRP A 44 -2.71 -9.50 -4.55
C TRP A 44 -3.17 -8.55 -5.68
N PRO A 45 -3.95 -8.98 -6.71
CA PRO A 45 -4.46 -8.08 -7.73
C PRO A 45 -5.47 -7.07 -7.16
N ILE A 46 -6.27 -7.46 -6.17
CA ILE A 46 -7.17 -6.53 -5.47
C ILE A 46 -6.34 -5.44 -4.79
N LEU A 47 -5.25 -5.80 -4.10
CA LEU A 47 -4.34 -4.84 -3.49
C LEU A 47 -3.70 -3.90 -4.53
N VAL A 48 -3.30 -4.41 -5.71
CA VAL A 48 -2.84 -3.56 -6.83
C VAL A 48 -3.95 -2.61 -7.29
N GLY A 49 -5.17 -3.10 -7.47
CA GLY A 49 -6.30 -2.31 -7.90
C GLY A 49 -6.59 -1.15 -6.96
N ILE A 50 -6.59 -1.42 -5.64
CA ILE A 50 -6.73 -0.39 -4.60
C ILE A 50 -5.59 0.61 -4.67
N ALA A 51 -4.34 0.15 -4.82
CA ALA A 51 -3.18 1.04 -4.98
C ALA A 51 -3.33 1.98 -6.17
N GLY A 52 -3.77 1.46 -7.32
CA GLY A 52 -4.06 2.23 -8.51
C GLY A 52 -5.15 3.27 -8.26
N LEU A 53 -6.27 2.87 -7.64
CA LEU A 53 -7.36 3.78 -7.31
C LEU A 53 -6.94 4.90 -6.36
N VAL A 54 -6.17 4.59 -5.31
CA VAL A 54 -5.62 5.59 -4.39
C VAL A 54 -4.75 6.57 -5.15
N LYS A 55 -3.87 6.08 -6.04
CA LYS A 55 -3.00 6.91 -6.85
C LYS A 55 -3.75 7.80 -7.85
N LEU A 56 -4.88 7.33 -8.39
CA LEU A 56 -5.75 8.14 -9.24
C LEU A 56 -6.53 9.20 -8.45
N ALA A 57 -6.91 8.88 -7.21
CA ALA A 57 -7.63 9.79 -6.32
C ALA A 57 -6.72 10.79 -5.59
N GLU A 58 -5.41 10.58 -5.61
CA GLU A 58 -4.41 11.54 -5.14
C GLU A 58 -4.45 12.80 -6.02
N HIS A 59 -5.18 13.82 -5.57
CA HIS A 59 -4.93 15.18 -6.02
C HIS A 59 -3.53 15.61 -5.59
N HIS A 60 -2.79 16.33 -6.44
CA HIS A 60 -1.43 16.84 -6.18
C HIS A 60 -1.33 17.53 -4.81
N CYS A 61 -1.00 16.77 -3.76
CA CYS A 61 -0.81 17.30 -2.43
C CYS A 61 0.54 18.01 -2.44
N GLY A 62 0.59 19.32 -2.17
CA GLY A 62 1.81 20.15 -2.22
C GLY A 62 2.88 19.83 -1.16
N CYS A 63 2.77 18.66 -0.54
CA CYS A 63 3.71 18.11 0.44
C CYS A 63 4.79 17.24 -0.21
N CYS A 64 4.64 16.96 -1.51
CA CYS A 64 5.60 16.30 -2.39
C CYS A 64 6.25 17.31 -3.33
#